data_AF-A0A8B9MSH4-F1
#
_entry.id   AF-A0A8B9MSH4-F1
#
_cell.length_a   1.000
_cell.length_b   1.000
_cell.length_c   1.000
_cell.angle_alpha   90.00
_cell.angle_beta   90.00
_cell.angle_gamma   90.00
#
_symmetry.space_group_name_H-M   'P 1'
#
loop_
_entity.id
_entity.type
_entity.pdbx_description
1 polymer ?
#
loop_
_entity_poly.entity_id
_entity_poly.type
_entity_poly.pdbx_seq_one_letter_code
_entity_poly.pdbx_strand_id
1 'polypeptide(L)'
;MEKKTILEELLLKKSQQKKKISPINYKKRLFVLTKASLSYYEYDKGKKGSKRGSIEIEKIRCVETVNLEESTPPARQYPFQVSHEICFICISLNMPASHPKATPSVPIRSGDTCYC
;
A
#
# COMPACT_ATOMS: atom_id res chain seq x y z
N MET A 1 26.99 -1.65 1.82
CA MET A 1 26.16 -0.93 0.83
C MET A 1 25.23 -0.01 1.62
N GLU A 2 25.35 1.30 1.45
CA GLU A 2 24.52 2.26 2.18
C GLU A 2 23.03 2.00 1.94
N LYS A 3 22.26 1.85 3.02
CA LYS A 3 20.80 1.72 2.98
C LYS A 3 20.16 3.10 2.78
N LYS A 4 20.49 3.77 1.67
CA LYS A 4 19.88 5.05 1.33
C LYS A 4 18.38 4.85 1.12
N THR A 5 17.58 5.52 1.95
CA THR A 5 16.13 5.61 1.79
C THR A 5 15.82 6.41 0.52
N ILE A 6 14.97 5.83 -0.34
CA ILE A 6 14.46 6.49 -1.55
C ILE A 6 13.19 7.27 -1.19
N LEU A 7 12.27 6.62 -0.48
CA LEU A 7 11.00 7.20 -0.04
C LEU A 7 10.66 6.67 1.35
N GLU A 8 10.16 7.55 2.22
CA GLU A 8 9.62 7.18 3.52
C GLU A 8 8.29 7.91 3.72
N GLU A 9 7.19 7.18 3.87
CA GLU A 9 5.85 7.78 3.92
C GLU A 9 4.84 6.97 4.76
N LEU A 10 3.87 7.68 5.34
CA LEU A 10 2.79 7.09 6.14
C LEU A 10 1.60 6.72 5.27
N LEU A 11 1.43 5.43 5.03
CA LEU A 11 0.38 4.89 4.15
C LEU A 11 -0.57 3.96 4.91
N LEU A 12 -1.76 3.73 4.36
CA LEU A 12 -2.71 2.76 4.89
C LEU A 12 -2.48 1.41 4.24
N LYS A 13 -2.16 0.39 5.05
CA LYS A 13 -2.00 -0.99 4.60
C LYS A 13 -3.28 -1.78 4.87
N LYS A 14 -3.84 -2.44 3.85
CA LYS A 14 -4.92 -3.42 4.01
C LYS A 14 -4.38 -4.69 4.70
N SER A 15 -5.13 -5.21 5.67
CA SER A 15 -4.82 -6.51 6.29
C SER A 15 -5.08 -7.63 5.29
N GLN A 16 -4.20 -8.62 5.24
CA GLN A 16 -4.45 -9.86 4.51
C GLN A 16 -5.52 -10.64 5.27
N GLN A 17 -6.66 -10.89 4.62
CA GLN A 17 -7.73 -11.67 5.23
C GLN A 17 -7.43 -13.15 5.07
N LYS A 18 -7.52 -13.90 6.17
CA LYS A 18 -7.43 -15.36 6.14
C LYS A 18 -8.78 -16.04 5.90
N LYS A 19 -9.88 -15.31 6.10
CA LYS A 19 -11.27 -15.78 5.96
C LYS A 19 -12.10 -14.72 5.23
N LYS A 20 -12.89 -15.13 4.22
CA LYS A 20 -13.69 -14.25 3.36
C LYS A 20 -14.70 -13.34 4.09
N ILE A 21 -15.13 -13.73 5.29
CA ILE A 21 -16.19 -13.03 6.06
C ILE A 21 -15.59 -12.08 7.11
N SER A 22 -14.26 -12.07 7.27
CA SER A 22 -13.63 -11.19 8.26
C SER A 22 -13.77 -9.72 7.82
N PRO A 23 -13.87 -8.77 8.76
CA PRO A 23 -13.84 -7.35 8.41
C PRO A 23 -12.51 -6.96 7.76
N ILE A 24 -12.56 -6.09 6.74
CA ILE A 24 -11.35 -5.53 6.13
C ILE A 24 -10.78 -4.46 7.06
N ASN A 25 -9.58 -4.68 7.58
CA ASN A 25 -8.92 -3.73 8.47
C ASN A 25 -7.79 -2.99 7.75
N TYR A 26 -7.73 -1.67 7.90
CA TYR A 26 -6.66 -0.84 7.39
C TYR A 26 -5.82 -0.33 8.56
N LYS A 27 -4.50 -0.46 8.47
CA LYS A 27 -3.59 0.05 9.49
C LYS A 27 -2.62 1.05 8.89
N LYS A 28 -2.47 2.20 9.54
CA LYS A 28 -1.43 3.18 9.20
C LYS A 28 -0.05 2.57 9.49
N ARG A 29 0.84 2.64 8.51
CA ARG A 29 2.21 2.11 8.60
C ARG A 29 3.17 3.09 7.95
N LEU A 30 4.36 3.21 8.53
CA LEU A 30 5.45 3.93 7.89
C LEU A 30 6.13 2.98 6.91
N PHE A 31 5.98 3.25 5.62
CA PHE A 31 6.66 2.51 4.56
C PHE A 31 8.00 3.17 4.27
N VAL A 32 9.03 2.35 4.11
CA VAL A 32 10.39 2.78 3.77
C VAL A 32 10.83 1.97 2.57
N LEU A 33 10.99 2.68 1.45
CA LEU A 33 11.52 2.15 0.21
C LEU A 33 13.01 2.41 0.13
N THR A 34 13.77 1.34 -0.12
CA THR A 34 15.20 1.36 -0.41
C THR A 34 15.45 0.61 -1.70
N LYS A 35 16.66 0.69 -2.26
CA LYS A 35 17.02 -0.14 -3.44
C LYS A 35 16.92 -1.66 -3.17
N ALA A 36 17.01 -2.07 -1.91
CA ALA A 36 17.02 -3.49 -1.53
C ALA A 36 15.65 -4.00 -1.06
N SER A 37 14.84 -3.16 -0.41
CA SER A 37 13.55 -3.60 0.13
C SER A 37 12.50 -2.48 0.24
N LEU A 38 11.24 -2.91 0.22
CA LEU A 38 10.09 -2.17 0.72
C LEU A 38 9.72 -2.71 2.10
N SER A 39 10.10 -1.98 3.15
CA SER A 39 9.81 -2.33 4.55
C SER A 39 8.67 -1.50 5.10
N TYR A 40 7.90 -2.04 6.04
CA TYR A 40 6.89 -1.27 6.75
C TYR A 40 6.94 -1.47 8.26
N TYR A 41 6.73 -0.37 8.98
CA TYR A 41 6.91 -0.27 10.42
C TYR A 41 5.63 0.21 11.10
N GLU A 42 5.53 -0.06 12.39
CA GLU A 42 4.61 0.67 13.23
C GLU A 42 4.98 2.14 13.26
N TYR A 43 3.97 2.98 13.43
CA TYR A 43 4.16 4.40 13.59
C TYR A 43 3.14 4.91 14.58
N ASP A 44 3.64 5.35 15.74
CA ASP A 44 2.83 5.85 16.84
C ASP A 44 3.50 7.09 17.43
N LYS A 45 2.68 8.07 17.85
CA LYS A 45 3.13 9.34 18.46
C LYS A 45 4.29 10.02 17.73
N GLY A 46 4.28 10.00 16.39
CA GLY A 46 5.30 10.63 15.55
C GLY A 46 6.63 9.86 15.47
N LYS A 47 6.71 8.64 16.00
CA LYS A 47 7.95 7.83 16.04
C LYS A 47 7.79 6.52 15.30
N LYS A 48 8.85 6.13 14.58
CA LYS A 48 8.99 4.82 13.93
C LYS A 48 9.15 3.73 14.99
N GLY A 49 8.24 2.76 14.99
CA GLY A 49 8.23 1.61 15.89
C GLY A 49 8.80 0.34 15.24
N SER A 50 8.31 -0.81 15.69
CA SER A 50 8.78 -2.13 15.26
C SER A 50 8.56 -2.40 13.76
N LYS A 51 9.48 -3.14 13.13
CA LYS A 51 9.31 -3.61 11.74
C LYS A 51 8.22 -4.68 11.70
N ARG A 52 7.18 -4.46 10.90
CA ARG A 52 6.04 -5.40 10.75
C ARG A 52 6.12 -6.26 9.51
N GLY A 53 6.97 -5.90 8.54
CA GLY A 53 7.27 -6.73 7.39
C GLY A 53 8.24 -6.05 6.43
N SER A 54 8.73 -6.83 5.47
CA SER A 54 9.68 -6.40 4.44
C SER A 54 9.49 -7.26 3.21
N ILE A 55 9.51 -6.64 2.04
CA ILE A 55 9.58 -7.31 0.74
C ILE A 55 10.90 -6.89 0.10
N GLU A 56 11.72 -7.86 -0.33
CA GLU A 56 12.92 -7.58 -1.12
C GLU A 56 12.51 -7.11 -2.52
N ILE A 57 13.16 -6.08 -3.06
CA ILE A 57 12.77 -5.48 -4.35
C ILE A 57 12.85 -6.48 -5.49
N GLU A 58 13.87 -7.34 -5.52
CA GLU A 58 14.09 -8.39 -6.54
C GLU A 58 12.95 -9.41 -6.63
N LYS A 59 12.14 -9.45 -5.58
CA LYS A 59 11.13 -10.46 -5.31
C LYS A 59 9.72 -9.92 -5.67
N ILE A 60 9.62 -8.60 -5.88
CA ILE A 60 8.40 -7.94 -6.37
C ILE A 60 8.20 -8.30 -7.83
N ARG A 61 7.02 -8.83 -8.16
CA ARG A 61 6.67 -9.24 -9.53
C ARG A 61 5.91 -8.16 -10.29
N CYS A 62 5.05 -7.42 -9.60
CA CYS A 62 4.23 -6.37 -10.20
C CYS A 62 3.85 -5.29 -9.18
N VAL A 63 3.73 -4.04 -9.65
CA VAL A 63 3.19 -2.91 -8.90
C VAL A 63 2.16 -2.20 -9.79
N GLU A 64 0.91 -2.12 -9.32
CA GLU A 64 -0.22 -1.61 -10.11
C GLU A 64 -1.15 -0.75 -9.27
N THR A 65 -1.76 0.27 -9.89
CA THR A 65 -2.90 0.97 -9.30
C THR A 65 -4.12 0.08 -9.28
N VAL A 66 -4.88 0.10 -8.18
CA VAL A 66 -6.10 -0.71 -8.04
C VAL A 66 -7.32 0.16 -8.34
N ASN A 67 -8.34 -0.43 -8.97
CA ASN A 67 -9.61 0.25 -9.19
C ASN A 67 -10.27 0.62 -7.86
N LEU A 68 -10.80 1.83 -7.79
CA LEU A 68 -11.58 2.28 -6.63
C LEU A 68 -12.93 1.58 -6.62
N GLU A 69 -13.32 1.08 -5.45
CA GLU A 69 -14.71 0.71 -5.21
C GLU A 69 -15.55 1.98 -5.02
N GLU A 70 -16.79 1.99 -5.52
CA GLU A 70 -17.69 3.17 -5.46
C GLU A 70 -17.87 3.72 -4.03
N SER A 71 -17.76 2.88 -3.00
CA SER A 71 -17.90 3.26 -1.59
C SER A 71 -16.58 3.61 -0.89
N THR A 72 -15.48 3.81 -1.64
CA THR A 72 -14.16 4.09 -1.06
C THR A 72 -14.12 5.49 -0.41
N PRO A 73 -13.86 5.60 0.92
CA PRO A 73 -13.78 6.87 1.61
C PRO A 73 -12.58 7.69 1.11
N PRO A 74 -12.63 9.04 1.25
CA PRO A 74 -11.59 9.94 0.76
C PRO A 74 -10.15 9.58 1.15
N ALA A 75 -9.97 9.09 2.39
CA ALA A 75 -8.66 8.67 2.91
C ALA A 75 -8.03 7.45 2.19
N ARG A 76 -8.75 6.82 1.25
CA ARG A 76 -8.32 5.60 0.53
C ARG A 76 -8.37 5.76 -0.99
N GLN A 77 -8.46 6.99 -1.52
CA GLN A 77 -8.70 7.27 -2.94
C GLN A 77 -7.56 6.95 -3.91
N TYR A 78 -6.41 6.47 -3.43
CA TYR A 78 -5.28 6.11 -4.30
C TYR A 78 -4.67 4.77 -3.88
N PRO A 79 -5.39 3.64 -4.08
CA PRO A 79 -4.88 2.33 -3.78
C PRO A 79 -3.94 1.85 -4.90
N PHE A 80 -2.87 1.20 -4.50
CA PHE A 80 -2.01 0.42 -5.37
C PHE A 80 -1.68 -0.91 -4.68
N GLN A 81 -1.36 -1.92 -5.49
CA GLN A 81 -0.98 -3.24 -5.05
C GLN A 81 0.47 -3.52 -5.39
N VAL A 82 1.15 -4.20 -4.48
CA VAL A 82 2.48 -4.78 -4.70
C VAL A 82 2.32 -6.28 -4.63
N SER A 83 2.60 -6.97 -5.74
CA SER A 83 2.57 -8.43 -5.81
C SER A 83 3.96 -9.02 -5.58
N HIS A 84 4.00 -10.08 -4.78
CA HIS A 84 5.18 -10.86 -4.45
C HIS A 84 4.80 -12.35 -4.45
N GLU A 85 5.79 -13.25 -4.55
CA GLU A 85 5.61 -14.71 -4.67
C GLU A 85 4.63 -15.35 -3.67
N ILE A 86 4.47 -14.73 -2.50
CA ILE A 86 3.73 -15.29 -1.36
C ILE A 86 2.43 -14.51 -1.10
N CYS A 87 2.33 -13.25 -1.55
CA CYS A 87 1.15 -12.43 -1.28
C CYS A 87 1.10 -11.12 -2.08
N PHE A 88 -0.10 -10.56 -2.15
CA PHE A 88 -0.35 -9.19 -2.57
C PHE A 88 -0.47 -8.28 -1.34
N ILE A 89 0.08 -7.07 -1.42
CA ILE A 89 -0.11 -6.02 -0.41
C ILE A 89 -0.81 -4.84 -1.08
N CYS A 90 -2.04 -4.54 -0.65
CA CYS A 90 -2.73 -3.31 -1.01
C CYS A 90 -2.34 -2.18 -0.04
N ILE A 91 -1.94 -1.05 -0.61
CA ILE A 91 -1.52 0.15 0.07
C ILE A 91 -2.33 1.32 -0.48
N SER A 92 -2.82 2.21 0.37
CA SER A 92 -3.51 3.43 -0.06
C SER A 92 -2.78 4.66 0.46
N LEU A 93 -2.60 5.65 -0.42
CA LEU A 93 -2.14 6.98 -0.01
C LEU A 93 -3.25 7.67 0.78
N ASN A 94 -2.88 8.24 1.93
CA ASN A 94 -3.77 9.09 2.70
C ASN A 94 -3.54 10.54 2.28
N MET A 95 -4.18 10.98 1.20
CA MET A 95 -4.15 12.39 0.78
C MET A 95 -5.08 13.21 1.71
N PRO A 96 -4.61 14.30 2.33
CA PRO A 96 -5.52 15.23 3.00
C PRO A 96 -6.47 15.84 1.95
N ALA A 97 -7.72 16.05 2.35
CA ALA A 97 -8.82 16.47 1.46
C ALA A 97 -8.61 17.82 0.73
N SER A 98 -7.52 18.54 1.01
CA SER A 98 -7.18 19.86 0.49
C SER A 98 -6.23 19.87 -0.72
N HIS A 99 -5.67 18.74 -1.16
CA HIS A 99 -4.90 18.70 -2.41
C HIS A 99 -5.82 18.53 -3.63
N PRO A 100 -5.58 19.26 -4.74
CA PRO A 100 -6.40 19.13 -5.95
C PRO A 100 -6.37 17.67 -6.42
N LYS A 101 -7.57 17.11 -6.66
CA LYS A 101 -7.77 15.74 -7.16
C LYS A 101 -6.82 15.51 -8.33
N ALA A 102 -5.84 14.61 -8.17
CA ALA A 102 -5.06 14.13 -9.29
C ALA A 102 -6.01 13.34 -10.19
N THR A 103 -6.33 13.88 -11.36
CA THR A 103 -7.10 13.19 -12.40
C THR A 103 -6.29 11.97 -12.88
N PRO A 104 -6.81 10.74 -12.80
CA PRO A 104 -6.14 9.60 -13.39
C PRO A 104 -6.20 9.73 -14.92
N SER A 105 -5.06 9.87 -15.58
CA SER A 105 -4.95 10.00 -17.04
C SER A 105 -4.82 8.65 -17.76
N VAL A 106 -4.96 7.53 -17.06
CA VAL A 106 -4.77 6.18 -17.64
C VAL A 106 -6.08 5.40 -17.58
N PRO A 107 -6.68 5.00 -18.72
CA PRO A 107 -7.83 4.13 -18.72
C PRO A 107 -7.43 2.74 -18.23
N ILE A 108 -8.00 2.33 -17.09
CA ILE A 108 -7.68 1.07 -16.42
C ILE A 108 -8.50 -0.05 -17.08
N ARG A 109 -7.82 -1.07 -17.61
CA ARG A 109 -8.46 -2.24 -18.23
C ARG A 109 -9.20 -3.05 -17.18
N SER A 110 -10.50 -3.25 -17.40
CA SER A 110 -11.37 -4.11 -16.62
C SER A 110 -11.05 -5.57 -16.93
N GLY A 111 -10.36 -6.25 -16.02
CA GLY A 111 -10.08 -7.67 -16.19
C GLY A 111 -9.01 -8.10 -15.22
N ASP A 112 -9.39 -8.20 -13.95
CA ASP A 112 -8.93 -9.21 -12.99
C ASP A 112 -9.39 -8.78 -11.60
N THR A 113 -10.61 -9.18 -11.27
CA THR A 113 -11.20 -9.04 -9.94
C THR A 113 -10.34 -9.82 -8.95
N CYS A 114 -9.45 -9.14 -8.23
CA CYS A 114 -8.71 -9.75 -7.14
C CYS A 114 -9.66 -10.00 -5.95
N TYR A 115 -10.06 -11.25 -5.76
CA TYR A 115 -10.64 -11.70 -4.50
C TYR A 115 -9.52 -11.72 -3.43
N CYS A 116 -9.50 -10.70 -2.57
CA CYS A 116 -8.80 -10.71 -1.29
C CYS A 116 -9.77 -11.11 -0.18
#